data_AF-K9SUX6-F1
#
_entry.id   AF-K9SUX6-F1
#
_cell.length_a   1.000
_cell.length_b   1.000
_cell.length_c   1.000
_cell.angle_alpha   90.00
_cell.angle_beta   90.00
_cell.angle_gamma   90.00
#
_symmetry.space_group_name_H-M   'P 1'
#
loop_
_entity.id
_entity.type
_entity.pdbx_description
1 polymer ?
#
loop_
_entity_poly.entity_id
_entity_poly.type
_entity_poly.pdbx_seq_one_letter_code
_entity_poly.pdbx_strand_id
1 'polypeptide(L)' 'MKVGQKVRIRPLKDRVNKEVSTRIGEVGVVKEPKILDGRNLGYIVKFTDNKATWFFPDELEAIA' A
#
# COMPACT_ATOMS: atom_id res chain seq x y z
N MET A 1 10.33 -1.19 1.98
CA MET A 1 9.45 -2.03 1.15
C MET A 1 10.22 -2.51 -0.07
N LYS A 2 10.04 -3.77 -0.48
CA LYS A 2 10.66 -4.34 -1.68
C LYS A 2 9.57 -4.88 -2.63
N VAL A 3 9.83 -4.85 -3.93
CA VAL A 3 8.96 -5.53 -4.92
C VAL A 3 8.94 -7.03 -4.64
N GLY A 4 7.75 -7.64 -4.71
CA GLY A 4 7.50 -9.04 -4.38
C GLY A 4 7.23 -9.29 -2.89
N GLN A 5 7.34 -8.26 -2.04
CA GLN A 5 7.10 -8.40 -0.60
C GLN A 5 5.61 -8.40 -0.28
N LYS A 6 5.18 -9.29 0.62
CA LYS A 6 3.84 -9.26 1.21
C LYS A 6 3.75 -8.15 2.24
N VAL A 7 2.69 -7.37 2.16
CA VAL A 7 2.45 -6.22 3.02
C VAL A 7 1.00 -6.20 3.48
N ARG A 8 0.78 -5.79 4.72
CA ARG A 8 -0.54 -5.55 5.27
C ARG A 8 -0.84 -4.06 5.29
N ILE A 9 -2.04 -3.67 4.89
CA ILE A 9 -2.47 -2.27 4.95
C ILE A 9 -2.79 -1.90 6.40
N ARG A 10 -2.12 -0.86 6.91
CA ARG A 10 -2.38 -0.26 8.22
C ARG A 10 -3.26 0.99 8.09
N PRO A 11 -4.11 1.28 9.08
CA PRO A 11 -4.86 2.53 9.12
C PRO A 11 -3.92 3.71 9.38
N LEU A 12 -3.94 4.73 8.51
CA LEU A 12 -3.30 6.01 8.81
C LEU A 12 -4.27 6.91 9.57
N LYS A 13 -3.77 7.58 10.62
CA LYS A 13 -4.60 8.32 11.58
C LYS A 13 -5.26 9.58 10.98
N ASP A 14 -4.76 10.11 9.86
CA ASP A 14 -5.07 11.48 9.46
C ASP A 14 -5.64 11.66 8.04
N ARG A 15 -5.45 10.69 7.12
CA ARG A 15 -5.86 10.86 5.72
C ARG A 15 -6.28 9.55 5.08
N VAL A 16 -7.42 9.02 5.48
CA VAL A 16 -7.93 7.80 4.85
C VAL A 16 -8.70 8.19 3.59
N ASN A 17 -8.05 8.03 2.43
CA ASN A 17 -8.77 7.93 1.18
C ASN A 17 -9.80 6.79 1.33
N LYS A 18 -11.08 7.01 0.98
CA LYS A 18 -12.17 6.04 1.19
C LYS A 18 -11.84 4.65 0.62
N GLU A 19 -11.06 4.62 -0.46
CA GLU A 19 -10.62 3.39 -1.11
C GLU A 19 -9.53 2.63 -0.33
N VAL A 20 -8.71 3.33 0.45
CA VAL A 20 -7.74 2.77 1.39
C VAL A 20 -8.44 2.26 2.64
N SER A 21 -9.46 2.99 3.13
CA SER A 21 -10.20 2.63 4.34
C SER A 21 -10.84 1.24 4.26
N THR A 22 -11.36 0.91 3.08
CA THR A 22 -12.01 -0.38 2.83
C THR A 22 -11.03 -1.55 2.75
N ARG A 23 -9.74 -1.27 2.56
CA ARG A 23 -8.67 -2.28 2.45
C ARG A 23 -7.81 -2.37 3.72
N ILE A 24 -8.12 -1.61 4.77
CA ILE A 24 -7.38 -1.68 6.03
C ILE A 24 -7.42 -3.12 6.57
N GLY A 25 -6.24 -3.67 6.87
CA GLY A 25 -6.09 -5.03 7.36
C GLY A 25 -5.95 -6.10 6.29
N GLU A 26 -6.20 -5.79 5.01
CA GLU A 26 -5.92 -6.71 3.89
C GLU A 26 -4.41 -6.90 3.67
N VAL A 27 -4.07 -8.03 3.07
CA VAL A 27 -2.71 -8.38 2.67
C VAL A 27 -2.60 -8.32 1.16
N GLY A 28 -1.61 -7.60 0.67
CA GLY A 28 -1.27 -7.54 -0.75
C GLY A 28 0.22 -7.74 -0.99
N VAL A 29 0.63 -7.71 -2.25
CA VAL A 29 2.03 -7.83 -2.68
C VAL A 29 2.48 -6.53 -3.33
N VAL A 30 3.61 -6.00 -2.89
CA VAL A 30 4.22 -4.82 -3.51
C VAL A 30 4.66 -5.18 -4.93
N LYS A 31 4.09 -4.49 -5.91
CA LYS A 31 4.39 -4.70 -7.33
C LYS A 31 5.50 -3.78 -7.82
N GLU A 32 5.42 -2.48 -7.50
CA GLU A 32 6.36 -1.49 -8.00
C GLU A 32 6.32 -0.21 -7.15
N PRO A 33 7.44 0.53 -7.03
CA PRO A 33 7.44 1.87 -6.43
C PRO A 33 6.82 2.90 -7.38
N LYS A 34 6.11 3.89 -6.84
CA LYS A 34 5.47 4.99 -7.58
C LYS A 34 5.86 6.34 -7.00
N ILE A 35 6.31 7.27 -7.83
CA ILE A 35 6.56 8.66 -7.41
C ILE A 35 5.22 9.40 -7.44
N LEU A 36 4.90 10.14 -6.37
CA LEU A 36 3.64 10.89 -6.25
C LEU A 36 3.87 12.36 -6.61
N ASP A 37 4.51 13.11 -5.70
CA ASP A 37 4.67 14.57 -5.81
C ASP A 37 6.15 14.99 -5.85
N GLY A 38 7.01 14.20 -6.50
CA GLY A 38 8.44 14.49 -6.67
C GLY A 38 9.31 14.36 -5.41
N ARG A 39 8.73 14.44 -4.20
CA ARG A 39 9.39 14.14 -2.92
C ARG A 39 8.88 12.87 -2.25
N ASN A 40 7.62 12.51 -2.51
CA ASN A 40 6.98 11.38 -1.85
C ASN A 40 7.01 10.14 -2.73
N LEU A 41 7.49 9.04 -2.15
CA LEU A 41 7.49 7.72 -2.75
C LEU A 41 6.33 6.91 -2.18
N GLY A 42 5.48 6.37 -3.05
CA GLY A 42 4.48 5.37 -2.73
C GLY A 42 4.86 3.99 -3.30
N TYR A 43 4.08 2.99 -2.95
CA TYR A 43 4.22 1.63 -3.46
C TYR A 43 2.87 1.14 -3.99
N ILE A 44 2.88 0.59 -5.20
CA ILE A 44 1.72 -0.09 -5.77
C ILE A 44 1.63 -1.47 -5.15
N VAL A 45 0.50 -1.77 -4.52
CA VAL A 45 0.19 -3.06 -3.91
C VAL A 45 -0.90 -3.73 -4.73
N LYS A 46 -0.63 -4.97 -5.17
CA LYS A 46 -1.59 -5.82 -5.85
C LYS A 46 -2.26 -6.74 -4.84
N PHE A 47 -3.58 -6.77 -4.85
CA PHE A 47 -4.40 -7.62 -3.99
C PHE A 47 -4.85 -8.89 -4.72
N THR A 48 -5.44 -9.82 -3.97
CA THR A 48 -5.96 -11.10 -4.49
C THR A 48 -7.07 -10.91 -5.51
N ASP A 49 -7.85 -9.82 -5.42
CA ASP A 49 -8.93 -9.45 -6.36
C ASP A 49 -8.41 -8.92 -7.72
N ASN A 50 -7.14 -9.16 -8.06
CA ASN A 50 -6.42 -8.59 -9.21
C ASN A 50 -6.34 -7.05 -9.28
N LYS A 51 -7.03 -6.33 -8.39
CA LYS A 51 -6.93 -4.88 -8.24
C LYS A 51 -5.57 -4.49 -7.67
N ALA A 52 -5.07 -3.33 -8.12
CA ALA A 52 -3.85 -2.73 -7.61
C ALA A 52 -4.12 -1.28 -7.23
N THR A 53 -3.70 -0.89 -6.03
CA THR A 53 -3.83 0.47 -5.49
C THR A 53 -2.48 0.87 -4.92
N TRP A 54 -2.16 2.17 -4.95
CA TRP A 54 -0.92 2.68 -4.38
C TRP A 54 -1.14 3.15 -2.93
N PHE A 55 -0.10 2.97 -2.11
CA PHE A 55 -0.10 3.32 -0.69
C PHE A 55 1.21 3.99 -0.30
N PHE A 56 1.19 4.76 0.77
CA PHE A 56 2.40 5.29 1.37
C PHE A 56 3.18 4.19 2.10
N PRO A 57 4.50 4.34 2.25
CA PRO A 57 5.32 3.39 3.00
C PRO A 57 4.85 3.24 4.45
N ASP A 58 4.34 4.31 5.05
CA ASP A 58 3.84 4.35 6.44
C ASP A 58 2.51 3.59 6.62
N GLU A 59 1.73 3.47 5.54
CA GLU A 59 0.47 2.72 5.49
C GLU A 59 0.69 1.22 5.28
N LEU A 60 1.93 0.80 5.04
CA LEU A 60 2.27 -0.57 4.70
C LEU A 60 3.10 -1.19 5.81
N GLU A 61 2.63 -2.32 6.31
CA GLU A 61 3.36 -3.18 7.24
C GLU A 61 3.96 -4.36 6.49
N ALA A 62 5.28 -4.52 6.58
CA ALA A 62 5.93 -5.72 6.06
C ALA A 62 5.53 -6.94 6.90
N ILE A 63 4.98 -7.96 6.25
CA ILE A 63 4.72 -9.26 6.88
C ILE A 63 5.76 -10.23 6.35
N ALA A 64 6.49 -10.88 7.27
CA ALA A 64 7.52 -11.88 6.95
C ALA A 64 6.89 -13.21 6.53
#